data_AF-A0A977IGU5-F1
#
_entry.id   AF-A0A977IGU5-F1
#
_cell.length_a   1.000
_cell.length_b   1.000
_cell.length_c   1.000
_cell.angle_alpha   90.00
_cell.angle_beta   90.00
_cell.angle_gamma   90.00
#
_symmetry.space_group_name_H-M   'P 1'
#
loop_
_entity.id
_entity.type
_entity.pdbx_description
1 polymer ?
#
loop_
_entity_poly.entity_id
_entity_poly.type
_entity_poly.pdbx_seq_one_letter_code
_entity_poly.pdbx_strand_id
1 'polypeptide(L)' 'MEEEKVSCPYCGSTFNDKEQLSKHIDRIHHGSGLLEGDSTKW' A
#
# COMPACT_ATOMS: atom_id res chain seq x y z
N MET A 1 10.83 19.22 -10.47
CA MET A 1 9.95 18.68 -9.42
C MET A 1 9.82 17.22 -9.77
N GLU A 2 10.48 16.34 -9.04
CA GLU A 2 10.41 14.90 -9.31
C GLU A 2 9.22 14.39 -8.50
N GLU A 3 8.10 14.12 -9.17
CA GLU A 3 7.00 13.38 -8.55
C GLU A 3 7.49 11.95 -8.35
N GLU A 4 7.82 11.59 -7.12
CA GLU A 4 8.10 10.19 -6.75
C GLU A 4 6.82 9.38 -6.87
N LYS A 5 6.63 8.77 -8.04
CA LYS A 5 5.51 7.88 -8.34
C LYS A 5 5.76 6.53 -7.68
N VAL A 6 4.79 6.07 -6.89
CA VAL A 6 4.86 4.82 -6.14
C VAL A 6 4.26 3.70 -6.98
N SER A 7 5.01 2.64 -7.25
CA SER A 7 4.53 1.49 -8.02
C SER A 7 4.10 0.34 -7.10
N CYS A 8 3.06 -0.39 -7.50
CA CYS A 8 2.56 -1.54 -6.77
C CYS A 8 3.46 -2.75 -7.03
N PRO A 9 4.03 -3.39 -6.00
CA PRO A 9 4.91 -4.54 -6.17
C PRO A 9 4.16 -5.81 -6.61
N TYR A 10 2.83 -5.84 -6.47
CA TYR A 10 2.02 -7.02 -6.77
C TYR A 10 1.57 -7.07 -8.24
N CYS A 11 1.32 -5.91 -8.87
CA CYS A 11 0.81 -5.83 -10.25
C CYS A 11 1.52 -4.81 -11.14
N GLY A 12 2.45 -4.01 -10.60
CA GLY A 12 3.18 -2.98 -11.35
C GLY A 12 2.40 -1.68 -11.60
N SER A 13 1.20 -1.51 -11.02
CA SER A 13 0.42 -0.27 -11.17
C SER A 13 1.16 0.94 -10.60
N THR A 14 1.26 2.02 -11.36
CA THR A 14 1.97 3.25 -10.94
C THR A 14 0.97 4.26 -10.37
N PHE A 15 1.25 4.77 -9.18
CA PHE A 15 0.43 5.72 -8.44
C PHE A 15 1.22 6.97 -8.12
N ASN A 16 0.52 8.08 -7.93
CA ASN A 16 1.17 9.33 -7.54
C ASN A 16 1.38 9.45 -6.02
N ASP A 17 0.66 8.64 -5.25
CA ASP A 17 0.58 8.79 -3.80
C ASP A 17 0.48 7.43 -3.10
N LYS A 18 1.06 7.35 -1.91
CA LYS A 18 1.01 6.15 -1.07
C LYS A 18 -0.41 5.82 -0.60
N GLU A 19 -1.29 6.82 -0.47
CA GLU A 19 -2.71 6.56 -0.13
C GLU A 19 -3.43 5.81 -1.25
N GLN A 20 -3.21 6.21 -2.50
CA GLN A 20 -3.79 5.53 -3.66
C GLN A 20 -3.24 4.12 -3.80
N LEU A 21 -1.93 3.94 -3.59
CA LEU A 21 -1.33 2.62 -3.55
C LEU A 21 -1.90 1.77 -2.42
N SER A 22 -2.09 2.33 -1.22
CA SER A 22 -2.66 1.61 -0.07
C SER A 22 -4.09 1.17 -0.33
N LYS A 23 -4.95 2.04 -0.87
CA LYS A 23 -6.32 1.71 -1.27
C LYS A 23 -6.37 0.70 -2.43
N HIS A 24 -5.42 0.80 -3.35
CA HIS A 24 -5.28 -0.15 -4.44
C HIS A 24 -4.91 -1.54 -3.91
N ILE A 25 -3.89 -1.63 -3.04
CA ILE A 25 -3.53 -2.88 -2.38
C ILE A 25 -4.74 -3.35 -1.56
N ASP A 26 -5.40 -2.49 -0.79
CA ASP A 26 -6.61 -2.81 0.01
C ASP A 26 -7.74 -3.47 -0.82
N ARG A 27 -7.98 -2.98 -2.02
CA ARG A 27 -9.09 -3.43 -2.87
C ARG A 27 -8.72 -4.57 -3.82
N ILE A 28 -7.48 -4.59 -4.31
CA ILE A 28 -7.02 -5.51 -5.36
C ILE A 28 -6.25 -6.69 -4.75
N HIS A 29 -5.47 -6.46 -3.69
CA HIS A 29 -4.53 -7.43 -3.13
C HIS A 29 -4.83 -7.84 -1.68
N HIS A 30 -5.51 -7.01 -0.89
CA HIS A 30 -5.80 -7.17 0.53
C HIS A 30 -7.12 -7.89 0.79
N GLY A 31 -7.53 -8.75 -0.15
CA GLY A 31 -8.48 -9.83 0.17
C GLY A 31 -7.97 -10.82 1.24
N SER A 32 -6.85 -10.56 1.93
CA SER A 32 -6.27 -11.42 2.96
C SER A 32 -5.80 -10.61 4.17
N GLY A 33 -6.75 -10.32 5.05
CA GLY A 33 -6.65 -10.44 6.52
C GLY A 33 -5.39 -9.96 7.23
N LEU A 34 -5.54 -8.85 7.96
CA LEU A 34 -5.23 -8.69 9.39
C LEU A 34 -4.37 -9.79 10.03
N LEU A 35 -3.06 -9.55 10.09
CA LEU A 35 -2.07 -9.94 11.12
C LEU A 35 -0.70 -9.59 10.53
N GLU A 36 0.17 -8.80 11.15
CA GLU A 36 0.75 -9.05 12.46
C GLU A 36 1.15 -7.74 13.15
N GLY A 37 0.82 -7.66 14.44
CA GLY A 37 1.80 -7.22 15.43
C GLY A 37 1.68 -5.78 15.91
N ASP A 38 0.71 -5.54 16.79
CA ASP A 38 0.82 -4.57 17.86
C ASP A 38 2.22 -4.63 18.51
N SER A 39 2.96 -3.52 18.49
CA SER A 39 3.95 -3.21 19.54
C SER A 39 4.57 -1.83 19.35
N THR A 40 3.91 -0.77 19.84
CA THR A 40 4.59 0.34 20.53
C THR A 40 3.57 1.11 21.38
N LYS A 41 3.30 0.72 22.63
CA LYS A 41 3.96 1.03 23.94
C LYS A 41 3.00 1.88 24.80
N TRP A 42 2.96 1.52 26.09
CA TRP A 42 2.06 1.93 27.18
C TRP A 42 2.18 3.40 27.58
#